data_AF-A0A523V8R9-F1
#
_entry.id   AF-A0A523V8R9-F1
#
_cell.length_a   1.000
_cell.length_b   1.000
_cell.length_c   1.000
_cell.angle_alpha   90.00
_cell.angle_beta   90.00
_cell.angle_gamma   90.00
#
_symmetry.space_group_name_H-M   'P 1'
#
loop_
_entity.id
_entity.type
_entity.pdbx_description
1 polymer ?
#
loop_
_entity_poly.entity_id
_entity_poly.type
_entity_poly.pdbx_seq_one_letter_code
_entity_poly.pdbx_strand_id
1 'polypeptide(L)'
;MSEQEQVTSKAEPVSKPLSEHGSGLPIGVLDQNGQCRRDVALRPWKFKQEKALGALLGDEFNLVQYVEAAIGEMCTQLGPHSFETMKPEERAVILSQMWMADVFFVYLLIRVKSLGNLLSLKLKCPHCGAPFDHTADLDTVEIRSVERVENAQWRYDVQRPFKIRGKAAEKLLIGPARWSSLAQMSGDARNFGDLKEAILLGSICEVAGHGEMALVPDELDDMEKVDIETLTLEVDKHSVGPDMSVEGTCKSKSCRKDYTIAIEWSNRDFFAPSSR
;
A
#
# COMPACT_ATOMS: atom_id res chain seq x y z
N MET A 1 -20.22 0.53 36.58
CA MET A 1 -18.74 0.54 36.62
C MET A 1 -18.29 0.91 35.22
N SER A 2 -17.88 2.15 35.00
CA SER A 2 -17.33 2.59 33.71
C SER A 2 -15.91 2.07 33.62
N GLU A 3 -15.67 1.05 32.80
CA GLU A 3 -14.32 0.67 32.40
C GLU A 3 -13.68 1.89 31.74
N GLN A 4 -12.68 2.47 32.42
CA GLN A 4 -11.83 3.47 31.79
C GLN A 4 -11.10 2.77 30.66
N GLU A 5 -11.51 3.01 29.41
CA GLU A 5 -10.76 2.61 28.24
C GLU A 5 -9.34 3.16 28.40
N GLN A 6 -8.39 2.27 28.71
CA GLN A 6 -6.98 2.60 28.66
C GLN A 6 -6.71 3.05 27.22
N VAL A 7 -6.49 4.35 27.06
CA VAL A 7 -5.93 4.94 25.85
C VAL A 7 -4.52 4.35 25.75
N THR A 8 -4.39 3.24 25.03
CA THR A 8 -3.09 2.68 24.69
C THR A 8 -2.36 3.74 23.89
N SER A 9 -1.28 4.29 24.46
CA SER A 9 -0.46 5.26 23.75
C SER A 9 0.08 4.57 22.52
N LYS A 10 -0.35 5.03 21.34
CA LYS A 10 0.12 4.49 20.07
C LYS A 10 1.56 4.92 19.87
N ALA A 11 2.45 3.96 19.69
CA ALA A 11 3.78 4.27 19.20
C ALA A 11 3.63 4.83 17.79
N GLU A 12 4.21 6.01 17.54
CA GLU A 12 4.26 6.57 16.20
C GLU A 12 5.07 5.64 15.27
N PRO A 13 4.67 5.48 14.00
CA PRO A 13 5.46 4.73 13.03
C PRO A 13 6.89 5.27 12.94
N VAL A 14 7.87 4.38 12.96
CA VAL A 14 9.28 4.73 12.78
C VAL A 14 9.55 4.86 11.29
N SER A 15 10.05 6.02 10.87
CA SER A 15 10.50 6.26 9.49
C SER A 15 11.99 6.05 9.36
N LYS A 16 12.40 5.28 8.35
CA LYS A 16 13.81 5.09 7.98
C LYS A 16 13.94 5.01 6.46
N PRO A 17 15.03 5.48 5.86
CA PRO A 17 15.28 5.25 4.44
C PRO A 17 15.42 3.74 4.16
N LEU A 18 15.08 3.31 2.94
CA LEU A 18 15.13 1.89 2.53
C LEU A 18 16.49 1.24 2.83
N SER A 19 17.58 1.98 2.59
CA SER A 19 18.95 1.55 2.86
C SER A 19 19.22 1.19 4.33
N GLU A 20 18.53 1.84 5.29
CA GLU A 20 18.63 1.57 6.73
C GLU A 20 17.53 0.62 7.23
N HIS A 21 16.36 0.63 6.60
CA HIS A 21 15.24 -0.23 6.96
C HIS A 21 15.54 -1.72 6.73
N GLY A 22 16.31 -2.02 5.68
CA GLY A 22 16.64 -3.40 5.30
C GLY A 22 15.49 -4.11 4.58
N SER A 23 15.47 -5.44 4.63
CA SER A 23 14.51 -6.27 3.87
C SER A 23 13.29 -6.74 4.67
N GLY A 24 13.12 -6.27 5.92
CA GLY A 24 11.98 -6.66 6.74
C GLY A 24 10.69 -6.00 6.28
N LEU A 25 9.55 -6.68 6.37
CA LEU A 25 8.24 -6.07 6.10
C LEU A 25 7.93 -4.91 7.08
N PRO A 26 7.37 -3.77 6.60
CA PRO A 26 6.98 -2.64 7.44
C PRO A 26 6.02 -2.97 8.59
N ILE A 27 5.05 -3.88 8.35
CA ILE A 27 4.08 -4.32 9.35
C ILE A 27 4.36 -5.78 9.73
N GLY A 28 4.39 -6.67 8.73
CA GLY A 28 4.63 -8.10 8.90
C GLY A 28 3.37 -8.95 8.94
N VAL A 29 3.59 -10.27 8.94
CA VAL A 29 2.53 -11.30 8.89
C VAL A 29 2.54 -12.09 10.19
N LEU A 30 1.38 -12.27 10.81
CA LEU A 30 1.23 -13.11 12.00
C LEU A 30 1.27 -14.59 11.59
N ASP A 31 2.11 -15.38 12.26
CA ASP A 31 2.12 -16.83 12.09
C ASP A 31 1.02 -17.51 12.93
N GLN A 32 0.94 -18.85 12.85
CA GLN A 32 -0.05 -19.65 13.58
C GLN A 32 0.06 -19.53 15.12
N ASN A 33 1.20 -19.06 15.63
CA ASN A 33 1.45 -18.83 17.06
C ASN A 33 1.23 -17.37 17.46
N GLY A 34 0.76 -16.52 16.53
CA GLY A 34 0.61 -15.08 16.73
C GLY A 34 1.95 -14.31 16.74
N GLN A 35 3.06 -14.92 16.31
CA GLN A 35 4.33 -14.21 16.19
C GLN A 35 4.37 -13.43 14.88
N CYS A 36 4.77 -12.16 14.96
CA CYS A 36 4.96 -11.33 13.78
C CYS A 36 6.25 -11.72 13.05
N ARG A 37 6.12 -12.13 11.79
CA ARG A 37 7.23 -12.49 10.89
C ARG A 37 7.34 -11.46 9.78
N ARG A 38 8.57 -10.99 9.53
CA ARG A 38 8.88 -9.90 8.59
C ARG A 38 9.84 -10.30 7.49
N ASP A 39 10.23 -11.56 7.46
CA ASP A 39 11.25 -12.07 6.56
C ASP A 39 10.78 -11.96 5.09
N VAL A 40 11.62 -11.39 4.22
CA VAL A 40 11.42 -11.39 2.77
C VAL A 40 12.66 -11.97 2.12
N ALA A 41 12.47 -12.97 1.25
CA ALA A 41 13.54 -13.49 0.41
C ALA A 41 13.09 -13.47 -1.06
N LEU A 42 13.99 -12.98 -1.91
CA LEU A 42 13.76 -12.81 -3.35
C LEU A 42 14.76 -13.68 -4.12
N ARG A 43 14.32 -14.25 -5.25
CA ARG A 43 15.22 -14.88 -6.23
C ARG A 43 15.73 -13.83 -7.22
N PRO A 44 16.85 -14.09 -7.92
CA PRO A 44 17.31 -13.22 -8.99
C PRO A 44 16.30 -13.12 -10.15
N TRP A 45 16.06 -11.91 -10.66
CA TRP A 45 15.22 -11.70 -11.84
C TRP A 45 16.01 -12.07 -13.10
N LYS A 46 15.64 -13.18 -13.73
CA LYS A 46 16.25 -13.64 -14.99
C LYS A 46 15.26 -13.46 -16.14
N PHE A 47 15.76 -13.64 -17.35
CA PHE A 47 14.95 -13.53 -18.56
C PHE A 47 13.75 -14.51 -18.61
N LYS A 48 13.81 -15.62 -17.85
CA LYS A 48 12.67 -16.52 -17.69
C LYS A 48 11.51 -15.84 -16.96
N GLN A 49 11.79 -15.14 -15.86
CA GLN A 49 10.82 -14.36 -15.08
C GLN A 49 10.27 -13.22 -15.92
N GLU A 50 11.14 -12.51 -16.64
CA GLU A 50 10.76 -11.42 -17.55
C GLU A 50 9.73 -11.89 -18.58
N LYS A 51 9.96 -13.03 -19.22
CA LYS A 51 9.01 -13.61 -20.18
C LYS A 51 7.68 -14.00 -19.55
N ALA A 52 7.71 -14.58 -18.34
CA ALA A 52 6.52 -14.98 -17.63
C ALA A 52 5.65 -13.75 -17.29
N LEU A 53 6.26 -12.68 -16.77
CA LEU A 53 5.57 -11.43 -16.44
C LEU A 53 5.13 -10.66 -17.70
N GLY A 54 5.95 -10.65 -18.75
CA GLY A 54 5.61 -10.03 -20.03
C GLY A 54 4.40 -10.66 -20.71
N ALA A 55 4.16 -11.96 -20.51
CA ALA A 55 2.98 -12.65 -21.04
C ALA A 55 1.66 -12.20 -20.36
N LEU A 56 1.74 -11.55 -19.20
CA LEU A 56 0.58 -11.01 -18.49
C LEU A 56 0.23 -9.57 -18.92
N LEU A 57 1.13 -8.92 -19.67
CA LEU A 57 0.91 -7.59 -20.24
C LEU A 57 0.07 -7.71 -21.53
N GLY A 58 -1.19 -8.11 -21.37
CA GLY A 58 -2.19 -8.09 -22.44
C GLY A 58 -2.70 -6.67 -22.74
N ASP A 59 -3.76 -6.58 -23.54
CA ASP A 59 -4.38 -5.30 -23.93
C ASP A 59 -5.01 -4.56 -22.73
N GLU A 60 -5.47 -5.29 -21.72
CA GLU A 60 -6.03 -4.76 -20.47
C GLU A 60 -5.00 -4.92 -19.34
N PHE A 61 -4.22 -3.86 -19.07
CA PHE A 61 -3.27 -3.86 -17.96
C PHE A 61 -3.99 -3.71 -16.62
N ASN A 62 -3.89 -4.71 -15.76
CA ASN A 62 -4.36 -4.66 -14.38
C ASN A 62 -3.16 -4.59 -13.42
N LEU A 63 -2.99 -3.45 -12.72
CA LEU A 63 -1.88 -3.22 -11.79
C LEU A 63 -1.82 -4.28 -10.69
N VAL A 64 -2.97 -4.64 -10.11
CA VAL A 64 -3.05 -5.58 -8.99
C VAL A 64 -2.55 -6.95 -9.43
N GLN A 65 -3.09 -7.47 -10.55
CA GLN A 65 -2.69 -8.76 -11.09
C GLN A 65 -1.20 -8.79 -11.45
N TYR A 66 -0.66 -7.69 -11.98
CA TYR A 66 0.76 -7.61 -12.29
C TYR A 66 1.63 -7.61 -11.03
N VAL A 67 1.29 -6.82 -10.01
CA VAL A 67 2.01 -6.79 -8.74
C VAL A 67 2.00 -8.17 -8.07
N GLU A 68 0.84 -8.83 -8.04
CA GLU A 68 0.71 -10.19 -7.49
C GLU A 68 1.55 -11.20 -8.25
N ALA A 69 1.55 -11.14 -9.59
CA ALA A 69 2.37 -12.02 -10.41
C ALA A 69 3.86 -11.77 -10.22
N ALA A 70 4.27 -10.50 -10.16
CA ALA A 70 5.67 -10.12 -9.90
C ALA A 70 6.12 -10.67 -8.54
N ILE A 71 5.34 -10.47 -7.48
CA ILE A 71 5.66 -10.98 -6.15
C ILE A 71 5.63 -12.52 -6.13
N GLY A 72 4.62 -13.13 -6.74
CA GLY A 72 4.45 -14.59 -6.81
C GLY A 72 5.56 -15.30 -7.57
N GLU A 73 6.13 -14.67 -8.58
CA GLU A 73 7.25 -15.20 -9.37
C GLU A 73 8.62 -14.91 -8.72
N MET A 74 8.76 -13.73 -8.10
CA MET A 74 10.06 -13.24 -7.59
C MET A 74 10.34 -13.62 -6.14
N CYS A 75 9.33 -13.77 -5.28
CA CYS A 75 9.53 -14.15 -3.89
C CYS A 75 9.84 -15.65 -3.76
N THR A 76 10.73 -15.99 -2.83
CA THR A 76 10.95 -17.36 -2.33
C THR A 76 10.39 -17.52 -0.93
N GLN A 77 10.42 -16.45 -0.12
CA GLN A 77 9.83 -16.41 1.22
C GLN A 77 9.15 -15.07 1.48
N LEU A 78 8.00 -15.12 2.15
CA LEU A 78 7.25 -13.93 2.57
C LEU A 78 6.62 -14.16 3.95
N GLY A 79 7.18 -13.52 4.98
CA GLY A 79 6.85 -13.78 6.38
C GLY A 79 7.08 -15.26 6.73
N PRO A 80 6.06 -15.97 7.25
CA PRO A 80 6.15 -17.39 7.56
C PRO A 80 5.96 -18.30 6.32
N HIS A 81 5.64 -17.74 5.15
CA HIS A 81 5.23 -18.51 3.98
C HIS A 81 6.39 -18.76 3.00
N SER A 82 6.57 -20.03 2.61
CA SER A 82 7.52 -20.44 1.56
C SER A 82 6.83 -20.46 0.21
N PHE A 83 7.09 -19.44 -0.61
CA PHE A 83 6.48 -19.31 -1.93
C PHE A 83 7.00 -20.38 -2.90
N GLU A 84 8.19 -20.95 -2.67
CA GLU A 84 8.73 -22.02 -3.52
C GLU A 84 7.90 -23.30 -3.49
N THR A 85 7.31 -23.61 -2.35
CA THR A 85 6.55 -24.84 -2.11
C THR A 85 5.05 -24.67 -2.29
N MET A 86 4.55 -23.44 -2.27
CA MET A 86 3.14 -23.11 -2.40
C MET A 86 2.67 -23.13 -3.85
N LYS A 87 1.43 -23.52 -4.06
CA LYS A 87 0.73 -23.41 -5.34
C LYS A 87 0.39 -21.94 -5.65
N PRO A 88 0.22 -21.55 -6.92
CA PRO A 88 -0.14 -20.17 -7.28
C PRO A 88 -1.39 -19.64 -6.57
N GLU A 89 -2.41 -20.47 -6.41
CA GLU A 89 -3.68 -20.08 -5.77
C GLU A 89 -3.49 -19.78 -4.28
N GLU A 90 -2.64 -20.55 -3.60
CA GLU A 90 -2.30 -20.33 -2.19
C GLU A 90 -1.51 -19.02 -2.03
N ARG A 91 -0.60 -18.71 -2.96
CA ARG A 91 0.14 -17.44 -2.96
C ARG A 91 -0.79 -16.25 -3.12
N ALA A 92 -1.77 -16.34 -4.05
CA ALA A 92 -2.76 -15.29 -4.25
C ALA A 92 -3.60 -15.04 -2.99
N VAL A 93 -4.03 -16.11 -2.30
CA VAL A 93 -4.75 -15.98 -1.01
C VAL A 93 -3.88 -15.25 0.03
N ILE A 94 -2.62 -15.64 0.18
CA ILE A 94 -1.70 -14.95 1.11
C ILE A 94 -1.57 -13.47 0.74
N LEU A 95 -1.30 -13.16 -0.52
CA LEU A 95 -1.13 -11.76 -0.97
C LEU A 95 -2.38 -10.93 -0.74
N SER A 96 -3.58 -11.46 -1.04
CA SER A 96 -4.85 -10.77 -0.78
C SER A 96 -5.06 -10.40 0.69
N GLN A 97 -4.53 -11.21 1.62
CA GLN A 97 -4.65 -10.97 3.06
C GLN A 97 -3.56 -10.05 3.60
N MET A 98 -2.52 -9.76 2.82
CA MET A 98 -1.44 -8.88 3.26
C MET A 98 -1.89 -7.42 3.36
N TRP A 99 -1.17 -6.67 4.18
CA TRP A 99 -1.29 -5.22 4.19
C TRP A 99 -0.74 -4.64 2.89
N MET A 100 -1.44 -3.67 2.32
CA MET A 100 -1.04 -2.99 1.09
C MET A 100 0.36 -2.38 1.20
N ALA A 101 0.70 -1.86 2.39
CA ALA A 101 2.04 -1.36 2.73
C ALA A 101 3.16 -2.40 2.51
N ASP A 102 2.93 -3.63 2.98
CA ASP A 102 3.89 -4.73 2.87
C ASP A 102 4.01 -5.20 1.41
N VAL A 103 2.88 -5.25 0.67
CA VAL A 103 2.88 -5.61 -0.75
C VAL A 103 3.69 -4.60 -1.58
N PHE A 104 3.44 -3.30 -1.42
CA PHE A 104 4.19 -2.27 -2.14
C PHE A 104 5.67 -2.23 -1.73
N PHE A 105 5.98 -2.49 -0.46
CA PHE A 105 7.35 -2.62 -0.01
C PHE A 105 8.09 -3.78 -0.71
N VAL A 106 7.47 -4.97 -0.79
CA VAL A 106 8.07 -6.11 -1.51
C VAL A 106 8.25 -5.78 -2.99
N TYR A 107 7.27 -5.13 -3.61
CA TYR A 107 7.35 -4.71 -5.00
C TYR A 107 8.50 -3.71 -5.25
N LEU A 108 8.71 -2.76 -4.33
CA LEU A 108 9.86 -1.86 -4.32
C LEU A 108 11.19 -2.63 -4.19
N LEU A 109 11.28 -3.58 -3.25
CA LEU A 109 12.48 -4.40 -3.07
C LEU A 109 12.83 -5.20 -4.33
N ILE A 110 11.82 -5.78 -4.99
CA ILE A 110 12.02 -6.49 -6.26
C ILE A 110 12.65 -5.55 -7.29
N ARG A 111 12.14 -4.33 -7.43
CA ARG A 111 12.69 -3.32 -8.35
C ARG A 111 14.14 -2.98 -8.04
N VAL A 112 14.44 -2.67 -6.79
CA VAL A 112 15.79 -2.27 -6.37
C VAL A 112 16.79 -3.42 -6.57
N LYS A 113 16.42 -4.65 -6.18
CA LYS A 113 17.31 -5.81 -6.32
C LYS A 113 17.51 -6.27 -7.76
N SER A 114 16.56 -5.99 -8.64
CA SER A 114 16.61 -6.47 -10.04
C SER A 114 17.24 -5.45 -10.99
N LEU A 115 16.96 -4.16 -10.79
CA LEU A 115 17.31 -3.10 -11.73
C LEU A 115 18.19 -1.98 -11.11
N GLY A 116 18.49 -2.05 -9.80
CA GLY A 116 19.24 -1.03 -9.06
C GLY A 116 18.33 0.02 -8.41
N ASN A 117 18.91 0.93 -7.64
CA ASN A 117 18.19 1.95 -6.89
C ASN A 117 17.78 3.18 -7.71
N LEU A 118 18.42 3.45 -8.85
CA LEU A 118 18.07 4.63 -9.66
C LEU A 118 16.82 4.38 -10.54
N LEU A 119 15.89 5.34 -10.50
CA LEU A 119 14.66 5.35 -11.29
C LEU A 119 14.53 6.66 -12.07
N SER A 120 14.59 6.57 -13.40
CA SER A 120 14.41 7.72 -14.30
C SER A 120 12.93 7.95 -14.58
N LEU A 121 12.42 9.12 -14.24
CA LEU A 121 11.02 9.52 -14.33
C LEU A 121 10.84 10.71 -15.28
N LYS A 122 9.78 10.67 -16.08
CA LYS A 122 9.33 11.79 -16.92
C LYS A 122 8.12 12.44 -16.28
N LEU A 123 8.35 13.49 -15.51
CA LEU A 123 7.32 14.14 -14.71
C LEU A 123 6.80 15.42 -15.37
N LYS A 124 5.64 15.90 -14.90
CA LYS A 124 5.08 17.19 -15.27
C LYS A 124 4.79 17.98 -14.00
N CYS A 125 5.13 19.27 -14.00
CA CYS A 125 4.80 20.13 -12.88
C CYS A 125 3.27 20.22 -12.70
N PRO A 126 2.72 19.93 -11.52
CA PRO A 126 1.26 19.96 -11.31
C PRO A 126 0.67 21.37 -11.43
N HIS A 127 1.50 22.42 -11.29
CA HIS A 127 1.04 23.81 -11.34
C HIS A 127 1.05 24.43 -12.75
N CYS A 128 2.01 24.07 -13.59
CA CYS A 128 2.19 24.70 -14.92
C CYS A 128 2.28 23.71 -16.09
N GLY A 129 2.24 22.41 -15.83
CA GLY A 129 2.30 21.35 -16.84
C GLY A 129 3.65 21.17 -17.53
N ALA A 130 4.67 21.98 -17.20
CA ALA A 130 5.99 21.88 -17.81
C ALA A 130 6.62 20.50 -17.54
N PRO A 131 7.05 19.77 -18.58
CA PRO A 131 7.69 18.46 -18.41
C PRO A 131 9.13 18.62 -17.90
N PHE A 132 9.60 17.64 -17.13
CA PHE A 132 10.99 17.54 -16.70
C PHE A 132 11.38 16.09 -16.42
N ASP A 133 12.66 15.80 -16.62
CA ASP A 133 13.25 14.52 -16.22
C ASP A 133 13.72 14.60 -14.77
N HIS A 134 13.48 13.53 -14.01
CA HIS A 134 13.91 13.38 -12.62
C HIS A 134 14.50 11.98 -12.43
N THR A 135 15.64 11.87 -11.77
CA THR A 135 16.21 10.58 -11.37
C THR A 135 16.04 10.44 -9.86
N ALA A 136 15.11 9.59 -9.45
CA ALA A 136 14.89 9.26 -8.06
C ALA A 136 15.89 8.18 -7.60
N ASP A 137 16.37 8.28 -6.37
CA ASP A 137 17.13 7.24 -5.70
C ASP A 137 16.22 6.47 -4.74
N LEU A 138 15.92 5.22 -5.08
CA LEU A 138 15.02 4.38 -4.30
C LEU A 138 15.60 3.97 -2.94
N ASP A 139 16.91 4.06 -2.74
CA ASP A 139 17.52 3.75 -1.43
C ASP A 139 17.23 4.83 -0.37
N THR A 140 16.77 6.02 -0.81
CA THR A 140 16.36 7.13 0.06
C THR A 140 14.85 7.19 0.28
N VAL A 141 14.08 6.23 -0.26
CA VAL A 141 12.64 6.16 -0.02
C VAL A 141 12.41 5.90 1.47
N GLU A 142 11.64 6.77 2.11
CA GLU A 142 11.26 6.62 3.51
C GLU A 142 10.28 5.46 3.67
N ILE A 143 10.61 4.53 4.55
CA ILE A 143 9.78 3.39 4.92
C ILE A 143 9.26 3.62 6.32
N ARG A 144 7.96 3.92 6.43
CA ARG A 144 7.26 4.00 7.71
C ARG A 144 6.93 2.58 8.15
N SER A 145 7.34 2.20 9.35
CA SER A 145 7.17 0.86 9.90
C SER A 145 6.65 0.92 11.34
N VAL A 146 5.99 -0.14 11.79
CA VAL A 146 5.54 -0.28 13.18
C VAL A 146 6.22 -1.48 13.82
N GLU A 147 6.33 -1.55 15.15
CA GLU A 147 6.90 -2.75 15.81
C GLU A 147 5.90 -3.90 15.95
N ARG A 148 4.61 -3.57 16.09
CA ARG A 148 3.51 -4.50 16.28
C ARG A 148 2.36 -4.12 15.36
N VAL A 149 1.59 -5.11 14.89
CA VAL A 149 0.44 -4.87 13.99
C VAL A 149 -0.56 -3.93 14.63
N GLU A 150 -0.83 -4.12 15.93
CA GLU A 150 -1.71 -3.26 16.73
C GLU A 150 -1.29 -1.78 16.73
N ASN A 151 0.01 -1.47 16.57
CA ASN A 151 0.49 -0.08 16.53
C ASN A 151 0.14 0.63 15.22
N ALA A 152 -0.21 -0.11 14.17
CA ALA A 152 -0.72 0.47 12.92
C ALA A 152 -2.24 0.74 12.97
N GLN A 153 -2.92 0.39 14.06
CA GLN A 153 -4.37 0.53 14.17
C GLN A 153 -4.77 1.68 15.10
N TRP A 154 -5.87 2.35 14.78
CA TRP A 154 -6.42 3.43 15.57
C TRP A 154 -7.94 3.47 15.59
N ARG A 155 -8.49 3.96 16.69
CA ARG A 155 -9.92 4.24 16.78
C ARG A 155 -10.24 5.61 16.20
N TYR A 156 -11.35 5.68 15.48
CA TYR A 156 -11.96 6.89 14.95
C TYR A 156 -13.40 7.00 15.48
N ASP A 157 -13.72 8.13 16.10
CA ASP A 157 -15.09 8.46 16.52
C ASP A 157 -15.82 9.11 15.33
N VAL A 158 -16.87 8.43 14.84
CA VAL A 158 -17.63 8.87 13.67
C VAL A 158 -18.45 10.11 14.04
N GLN A 159 -18.33 11.18 13.26
CA GLN A 159 -19.01 12.45 13.54
C GLN A 159 -20.51 12.33 13.28
N ARG A 160 -20.89 11.55 12.26
CA ARG A 160 -22.25 11.31 11.83
C ARG A 160 -22.51 9.80 11.75
N PRO A 161 -22.99 9.18 12.85
CA PRO A 161 -23.22 7.75 12.88
C PRO A 161 -24.14 7.29 11.75
N PHE A 162 -23.71 6.26 11.03
CA PHE A 162 -24.45 5.63 9.94
C PHE A 162 -24.68 4.14 10.27
N LYS A 163 -25.40 3.39 9.43
CA LYS A 163 -25.73 1.99 9.72
C LYS A 163 -24.87 1.02 8.93
N ILE A 164 -24.21 0.11 9.63
CA ILE A 164 -23.56 -1.07 9.04
C ILE A 164 -24.28 -2.30 9.56
N ARG A 165 -24.87 -3.11 8.66
CA ARG A 165 -25.65 -4.33 9.01
C ARG A 165 -26.72 -4.08 10.08
N GLY A 166 -27.39 -2.93 9.99
CA GLY A 166 -28.44 -2.52 10.92
C GLY A 166 -27.97 -1.97 12.26
N LYS A 167 -26.66 -1.87 12.51
CA LYS A 167 -26.07 -1.31 13.73
C LYS A 167 -25.49 0.07 13.48
N ALA A 168 -25.62 0.97 14.47
CA ALA A 168 -25.02 2.30 14.39
C ALA A 168 -23.49 2.20 14.51
N ALA A 169 -22.79 2.69 13.50
CA ALA A 169 -21.34 2.82 13.48
C ALA A 169 -20.94 4.16 14.11
N GLU A 170 -20.73 4.16 15.43
CA GLU A 170 -20.28 5.34 16.18
C GLU A 170 -18.76 5.38 16.35
N LYS A 171 -18.13 4.21 16.35
CA LYS A 171 -16.68 4.02 16.49
C LYS A 171 -16.19 2.99 15.49
N LEU A 172 -15.08 3.31 14.84
CA LEU A 172 -14.39 2.43 13.90
C LEU A 172 -12.98 2.14 14.41
N LEU A 173 -12.52 0.91 14.27
CA LEU A 173 -11.09 0.60 14.31
C LEU A 173 -10.57 0.64 12.86
N ILE A 174 -9.63 1.53 12.61
CA ILE A 174 -8.99 1.75 11.33
C ILE A 174 -7.56 1.21 11.39
N GLY A 175 -7.05 0.72 10.29
CA GLY A 175 -5.65 0.33 10.09
C GLY A 175 -5.23 0.51 8.64
N PRO A 176 -4.05 0.02 8.26
CA PRO A 176 -3.62 0.02 6.86
C PRO A 176 -4.57 -0.81 6.00
N ALA A 177 -4.80 -0.40 4.76
CA ALA A 177 -5.66 -1.15 3.87
C ALA A 177 -5.09 -2.56 3.58
N ARG A 178 -5.96 -3.55 3.47
CA ARG A 178 -5.62 -4.88 2.93
C ARG A 178 -5.46 -4.82 1.42
N TRP A 179 -4.57 -5.64 0.88
CA TRP A 179 -4.33 -5.73 -0.55
C TRP A 179 -5.58 -6.18 -1.34
N SER A 180 -6.38 -7.07 -0.77
CA SER A 180 -7.66 -7.53 -1.36
C SER A 180 -8.59 -6.40 -1.76
N SER A 181 -8.53 -5.25 -1.07
CA SER A 181 -9.42 -4.12 -1.34
C SER A 181 -9.11 -3.46 -2.67
N LEU A 182 -7.84 -3.40 -3.10
CA LEU A 182 -7.48 -2.96 -4.44
C LEU A 182 -7.86 -4.01 -5.50
N ALA A 183 -7.75 -5.29 -5.17
CA ALA A 183 -8.06 -6.39 -6.10
C ALA A 183 -9.54 -6.42 -6.54
N GLN A 184 -10.43 -5.84 -5.74
CA GLN A 184 -11.86 -5.73 -6.05
C GLN A 184 -12.16 -4.56 -7.00
N MET A 185 -11.23 -3.64 -7.21
CA MET A 185 -11.43 -2.53 -8.13
C MET A 185 -11.45 -3.04 -9.57
N SER A 186 -12.46 -2.62 -10.33
CA SER A 186 -12.48 -2.83 -11.78
C SER A 186 -11.26 -2.15 -12.42
N GLY A 187 -10.68 -2.77 -13.46
CA GLY A 187 -9.38 -2.37 -14.03
C GLY A 187 -9.30 -0.95 -14.60
N ASP A 188 -10.40 -0.21 -14.68
CA ASP A 188 -10.44 1.19 -15.11
C ASP A 188 -10.46 2.12 -13.88
N ALA A 189 -9.36 2.12 -13.12
CA ALA A 189 -9.17 2.88 -11.87
C ALA A 189 -9.11 4.43 -12.07
N ARG A 190 -9.85 4.97 -13.03
CA ARG A 190 -9.92 6.41 -13.33
C ARG A 190 -10.86 7.17 -12.38
N ASN A 191 -11.72 6.46 -11.65
CA ASN A 191 -12.62 7.06 -10.69
C ASN A 191 -11.96 7.15 -9.30
N PHE A 192 -11.60 8.38 -8.90
CA PHE A 192 -11.08 8.65 -7.55
C PHE A 192 -12.05 8.24 -6.43
N GLY A 193 -13.35 8.18 -6.71
CA GLY A 193 -14.37 7.69 -5.78
C GLY A 193 -14.13 6.23 -5.41
N ASP A 194 -14.04 5.35 -6.42
CA ASP A 194 -13.87 3.91 -6.25
C ASP A 194 -12.56 3.57 -5.54
N LEU A 195 -11.47 4.30 -5.84
CA LEU A 195 -10.19 4.11 -5.14
C LEU A 195 -10.31 4.50 -3.66
N LYS A 196 -10.94 5.64 -3.37
CA LYS A 196 -11.13 6.11 -2.00
C LYS A 196 -12.01 5.13 -1.22
N GLU A 197 -13.10 4.67 -1.82
CA GLU A 197 -13.98 3.66 -1.26
C GLU A 197 -13.21 2.36 -0.95
N ALA A 198 -12.45 1.83 -1.92
CA ALA A 198 -11.64 0.63 -1.72
C ALA A 198 -10.64 0.78 -0.57
N ILE A 199 -9.96 1.93 -0.48
CA ILE A 199 -9.03 2.21 0.62
C ILE A 199 -9.77 2.23 1.96
N LEU A 200 -10.92 2.90 2.05
CA LEU A 200 -11.69 2.98 3.30
C LEU A 200 -12.24 1.60 3.71
N LEU A 201 -12.82 0.84 2.78
CA LEU A 201 -13.29 -0.54 3.01
C LEU A 201 -12.15 -1.43 3.53
N GLY A 202 -10.97 -1.30 2.93
CA GLY A 202 -9.79 -2.08 3.33
C GLY A 202 -9.17 -1.65 4.64
N SER A 203 -9.38 -0.41 5.05
CA SER A 203 -8.79 0.18 6.25
C SER A 203 -9.66 -0.02 7.49
N ILE A 204 -10.98 -0.12 7.35
CA ILE A 204 -11.88 -0.39 8.47
C ILE A 204 -11.73 -1.85 8.89
N CYS A 205 -11.10 -2.07 10.04
CA CYS A 205 -10.84 -3.40 10.61
C CYS A 205 -12.02 -3.88 11.45
N GLU A 206 -12.67 -2.99 12.22
CA GLU A 206 -13.76 -3.34 13.14
C GLU A 206 -14.76 -2.19 13.28
N VAL A 207 -16.04 -2.55 13.45
CA VAL A 207 -17.15 -1.60 13.65
C VAL A 207 -17.78 -1.85 15.01
N ALA A 208 -17.88 -0.80 15.84
CA ALA A 208 -18.60 -0.82 17.11
C ALA A 208 -18.23 -1.97 18.08
N GLY A 209 -16.96 -2.41 18.10
CA GLY A 209 -16.50 -3.43 19.04
C GLY A 209 -16.88 -4.87 18.67
N HIS A 210 -17.27 -5.13 17.41
CA HIS A 210 -17.74 -6.44 16.96
C HIS A 210 -16.66 -7.37 16.38
N GLY A 211 -15.38 -7.07 16.63
CA GLY A 211 -14.25 -7.82 16.09
C GLY A 211 -13.97 -7.54 14.62
N GLU A 212 -12.97 -8.24 14.08
CA GLU A 212 -12.53 -8.06 12.70
C GLU A 212 -13.63 -8.40 11.70
N MET A 213 -13.90 -7.51 10.75
CA MET A 213 -14.90 -7.72 9.71
C MET A 213 -14.47 -7.11 8.38
N ALA A 214 -14.80 -7.80 7.28
CA ALA A 214 -14.72 -7.23 5.94
C ALA A 214 -16.03 -6.51 5.60
N LEU A 215 -15.90 -5.30 5.07
CA LEU A 215 -17.02 -4.51 4.56
C LEU A 215 -17.21 -4.72 3.05
N VAL A 216 -18.42 -4.48 2.56
CA VAL A 216 -18.74 -4.42 1.12
C VAL A 216 -19.11 -2.97 0.71
N PRO A 217 -18.99 -2.59 -0.58
CA PRO A 217 -19.17 -1.22 -1.06
C PRO A 217 -20.39 -0.48 -0.49
N ASP A 218 -21.59 -1.04 -0.68
CA ASP A 218 -22.86 -0.45 -0.25
C ASP A 218 -22.97 -0.22 1.28
N GLU A 219 -22.07 -0.80 2.10
CA GLU A 219 -22.06 -0.56 3.54
C GLU A 219 -21.50 0.83 3.92
N LEU A 220 -20.87 1.55 2.99
CA LEU A 220 -20.36 2.91 3.20
C LEU A 220 -21.22 4.00 2.53
N ASP A 221 -22.28 3.64 1.80
CA ASP A 221 -23.12 4.59 1.04
C ASP A 221 -23.75 5.70 1.91
N ASP A 222 -24.11 5.37 3.15
CA ASP A 222 -24.71 6.30 4.11
C ASP A 222 -23.66 7.14 4.88
N MET A 223 -22.37 6.95 4.62
CA MET A 223 -21.32 7.72 5.30
C MET A 223 -21.32 9.18 4.82
N GLU A 224 -21.43 10.13 5.75
CA GLU A 224 -21.41 11.53 5.39
C GLU A 224 -20.03 11.98 4.86
N LYS A 225 -20.04 12.91 3.90
CA LYS A 225 -18.83 13.45 3.26
C LYS A 225 -17.77 13.95 4.26
N VAL A 226 -18.20 14.51 5.39
CA VAL A 226 -17.30 14.99 6.44
C VAL A 226 -16.47 13.85 7.05
N ASP A 227 -17.09 12.69 7.29
CA ASP A 227 -16.41 11.51 7.80
C ASP A 227 -15.52 10.87 6.73
N ILE A 228 -15.98 10.80 5.48
CA ILE A 228 -15.18 10.31 4.34
C ILE A 228 -13.86 11.07 4.22
N GLU A 229 -13.91 12.41 4.20
CA GLU A 229 -12.69 13.23 4.06
C GLU A 229 -11.80 13.17 5.31
N THR A 230 -12.39 13.18 6.50
CA THR A 230 -11.63 13.09 7.75
C THR A 230 -10.92 11.74 7.87
N LEU A 231 -11.62 10.63 7.60
CA LEU A 231 -11.04 9.30 7.59
C LEU A 231 -9.95 9.14 6.54
N THR A 232 -10.15 9.68 5.33
CA THR A 232 -9.13 9.65 4.28
C THR A 232 -7.83 10.33 4.75
N LEU A 233 -7.94 11.50 5.36
CA LEU A 233 -6.80 12.24 5.92
C LEU A 233 -6.13 11.49 7.08
N GLU A 234 -6.92 10.87 7.95
CA GLU A 234 -6.39 10.10 9.07
C GLU A 234 -5.67 8.82 8.60
N VAL A 235 -6.17 8.16 7.55
CA VAL A 235 -5.51 7.01 6.91
C VAL A 235 -4.17 7.43 6.29
N ASP A 236 -4.14 8.55 5.58
CA ASP A 236 -2.92 9.09 4.98
C ASP A 236 -1.88 9.47 6.05
N LYS A 237 -2.30 10.17 7.10
CA LYS A 237 -1.46 10.57 8.23
C LYS A 237 -0.83 9.38 8.96
N HIS A 238 -1.58 8.31 9.15
CA HIS A 238 -1.13 7.08 9.82
C HIS A 238 -0.64 6.01 8.84
N SER A 239 -0.42 6.36 7.58
CA SER A 239 0.07 5.43 6.57
C SER A 239 1.38 4.78 7.00
N VAL A 240 1.47 3.48 6.71
CA VAL A 240 2.66 2.64 6.91
C VAL A 240 3.08 2.16 5.52
N GLY A 241 4.37 1.88 5.33
CA GLY A 241 4.93 1.46 4.05
C GLY A 241 5.83 2.50 3.39
N PRO A 242 6.19 2.28 2.12
CA PRO A 242 7.06 3.18 1.36
C PRO A 242 6.34 4.48 0.96
N ASP A 243 6.95 5.62 1.28
CA ASP A 243 6.55 6.92 0.74
C ASP A 243 7.15 7.11 -0.65
N MET A 244 6.35 6.81 -1.67
CA MET A 244 6.73 6.99 -3.08
C MET A 244 6.36 8.36 -3.62
N SER A 245 6.46 9.41 -2.81
CA SER A 245 6.32 10.78 -3.29
C SER A 245 7.67 11.39 -3.69
N VAL A 246 7.63 12.24 -4.72
CA VAL A 246 8.76 13.08 -5.13
C VAL A 246 8.41 14.52 -4.81
N GLU A 247 9.22 15.11 -3.95
CA GLU A 247 9.13 16.51 -3.59
C GLU A 247 10.19 17.34 -4.34
N GLY A 248 9.85 18.59 -4.66
CA GLY A 248 10.81 19.51 -5.24
C GLY A 248 10.19 20.83 -5.67
N THR A 249 10.99 21.66 -6.33
CA THR A 249 10.57 22.98 -6.82
C THR A 249 10.60 23.00 -8.35
N CYS A 250 9.54 23.51 -8.97
CA CYS A 250 9.45 23.59 -10.43
C CYS A 250 10.58 24.46 -11.01
N LYS A 251 11.37 23.90 -11.94
CA LYS A 251 12.50 24.60 -12.59
C LYS A 251 12.07 25.66 -13.62
N SER A 252 10.78 25.69 -14.01
CA SER A 252 10.28 26.72 -14.93
C SER A 252 10.39 28.10 -14.29
N LYS A 253 11.02 29.05 -15.01
CA LYS A 253 11.26 30.42 -14.53
C LYS A 253 9.99 31.14 -14.11
N SER A 254 8.86 30.85 -14.75
CA SER A 254 7.56 31.47 -14.47
C SER A 254 6.78 30.79 -13.34
N CYS A 255 7.11 29.55 -12.97
CA CYS A 255 6.35 28.79 -11.98
C CYS A 255 6.99 28.83 -10.60
N ARG A 256 8.18 28.22 -10.44
CA ARG A 256 8.93 28.15 -9.16
C ARG A 256 8.14 27.68 -7.92
N LYS A 257 6.98 27.04 -8.11
CA LYS A 257 6.19 26.49 -7.01
C LYS A 257 6.74 25.13 -6.60
N ASP A 258 6.64 24.85 -5.30
CA ASP A 258 6.91 23.52 -4.76
C ASP A 258 5.82 22.54 -5.19
N TYR A 259 6.20 21.29 -5.35
CA TYR A 259 5.33 20.20 -5.74
C TYR A 259 5.65 18.94 -4.95
N THR A 260 4.62 18.11 -4.82
CA THR A 260 4.69 16.72 -4.37
C THR A 260 3.95 15.89 -5.41
N ILE A 261 4.61 14.87 -5.97
CA ILE A 261 4.05 14.01 -7.01
C ILE A 261 4.26 12.56 -6.57
N ALA A 262 3.19 11.77 -6.52
CA ALA A 262 3.33 10.33 -6.29
C ALA A 262 3.92 9.64 -7.54
N ILE A 263 4.92 8.79 -7.34
CA ILE A 263 5.46 7.91 -8.39
C ILE A 263 4.39 6.87 -8.72
N GLU A 264 4.10 6.71 -10.01
CA GLU A 264 3.16 5.71 -10.47
C GLU A 264 3.75 4.30 -10.29
N TRP A 265 3.02 3.43 -9.59
CA TRP A 265 3.43 2.03 -9.36
C TRP A 265 3.27 1.12 -10.59
N SER A 266 2.79 1.66 -11.72
CA SER A 266 2.56 0.87 -12.92
C SER A 266 3.87 0.37 -13.53
N ASN A 267 3.85 -0.87 -14.02
CA ASN A 267 5.03 -1.53 -14.60
C ASN A 267 5.70 -0.69 -15.68
N ARG A 268 4.89 -0.05 -16.54
CA ARG A 268 5.38 0.67 -17.73
C ARG A 268 6.44 1.70 -17.43
N ASP A 269 6.38 2.35 -16.27
CA ASP A 269 7.38 3.32 -15.84
C ASP A 269 8.25 2.79 -14.70
N PHE A 270 7.70 1.99 -13.78
CA PHE A 270 8.43 1.54 -12.60
C PHE A 270 9.51 0.49 -12.91
N PHE A 271 9.26 -0.43 -13.85
CA PHE A 271 10.22 -1.44 -14.30
C PHE A 271 10.77 -1.14 -15.71
N ALA A 272 10.49 0.03 -16.27
CA ALA A 272 11.09 0.43 -17.53
C ALA A 272 12.63 0.40 -17.45
N PRO A 273 13.33 -0.04 -18.53
CA PRO A 273 14.76 0.09 -18.62
C PRO A 273 15.18 1.56 -18.46
N SER A 274 16.10 1.82 -17.53
CA SER A 274 16.68 3.14 -17.28
C SER A 274 17.51 3.68 -18.44
N SER A 275 17.82 2.84 -19.44
CA SER A 275 18.50 3.20 -20.68
C SER A 275 17.49 3.38 -21.83
N ARG A 276 16.91 4.57 -21.94
CA ARG A 276 16.33 5.09 -23.19
C ARG A 276 16.97 6.42 -23.53
#